data_AF-A0A843IYK9-F1
#
_entry.id   AF-A0A843IYK9-F1
#
_cell.length_a   1.000
_cell.length_b   1.000
_cell.length_c   1.000
_cell.angle_alpha   90.00
_cell.angle_beta   90.00
_cell.angle_gamma   90.00
#
_symmetry.space_group_name_H-M   'P 1'
#
loop_
_entity.id
_entity.type
_entity.pdbx_description
1 polymer ?
#
loop_
_entity_poly.entity_id
_entity_poly.type
_entity_poly.pdbx_seq_one_letter_code
_entity_poly.pdbx_strand_id
1 'polypeptide(L)'
;MSLPSEQNWLVLNNLLVDLSKKGYEIPKGINPEMGLIRSTISSYKRDPSHPELINGLAKAEMSLNNIQVTLLNIAEDEGEEYVDHWLDLLKRVMKGEKVFEFAKSRSRFLVNTPPGLTTGRINLRVPLAEERVQEIAEWNGLIIEFDDDVTVELHGDKEDLQAGLKEMGSFFLEQ
;
A
#
# COMPACT_ATOMS: atom_id res chain seq x y z
N MET A 1 18.52 2.10 -0.21
CA MET A 1 18.57 0.95 -1.14
C MET A 1 17.32 0.10 -0.93
N SER A 2 16.81 -0.55 -1.98
CA SER A 2 15.73 -1.55 -1.87
C SER A 2 16.37 -2.87 -1.46
N LEU A 3 15.82 -3.55 -0.45
CA LEU A 3 16.31 -4.88 -0.06
C LEU A 3 15.80 -5.94 -1.06
N PRO A 4 16.54 -7.04 -1.29
CA PRO A 4 16.04 -8.17 -2.09
C PRO A 4 14.71 -8.71 -1.55
N SER A 5 14.61 -8.88 -0.22
CA SER A 5 13.40 -9.34 0.46
C SER A 5 12.22 -8.37 0.27
N GLU A 6 12.51 -7.08 0.08
CA GLU A 6 11.50 -6.06 -0.18
C GLU A 6 10.92 -6.15 -1.61
N GLN A 7 11.77 -6.43 -2.61
CA GLN A 7 11.30 -6.70 -3.97
C GLN A 7 10.61 -8.06 -4.07
N ASN A 8 11.08 -9.07 -3.33
CA ASN A 8 10.43 -10.38 -3.29
C ASN A 8 9.00 -10.26 -2.75
N TRP A 9 8.84 -9.54 -1.64
CA TRP A 9 7.52 -9.21 -1.10
C TRP A 9 6.62 -8.51 -2.13
N LEU A 10 7.15 -7.57 -2.93
CA LEU A 10 6.37 -6.91 -3.97
C LEU A 10 5.87 -7.86 -5.05
N VAL A 11 6.73 -8.77 -5.54
CA VAL A 11 6.34 -9.74 -6.55
C VAL A 11 5.22 -10.63 -6.01
N LEU A 12 5.37 -11.17 -4.80
CA LEU A 12 4.34 -12.00 -4.17
C LEU A 12 3.05 -11.24 -3.88
N ASN A 13 3.13 -9.95 -3.51
CA ASN A 13 1.95 -9.11 -3.33
C ASN A 13 1.21 -8.89 -4.66
N ASN A 14 1.92 -8.67 -5.76
CA ASN A 14 1.29 -8.53 -7.08
C ASN A 14 0.65 -9.86 -7.52
N LEU A 15 1.32 -10.99 -7.33
CA LEU A 15 0.76 -12.32 -7.59
C LEU A 15 -0.50 -12.57 -6.78
N LEU A 16 -0.47 -12.30 -5.47
CA LEU A 16 -1.63 -12.43 -4.60
C LEU A 16 -2.82 -11.59 -5.08
N VAL A 17 -2.57 -10.33 -5.45
CA VAL A 17 -3.62 -9.42 -5.94
C VAL A 17 -4.17 -9.91 -7.27
N ASP A 18 -3.32 -10.40 -8.17
CA ASP A 18 -3.73 -10.91 -9.48
C ASP A 18 -4.58 -12.17 -9.36
N LEU A 19 -4.15 -13.15 -8.56
CA LEU A 19 -4.93 -14.36 -8.24
C LEU A 19 -6.28 -14.01 -7.57
N SER A 20 -6.27 -13.06 -6.64
CA SER A 20 -7.51 -12.60 -6.00
C SER A 20 -8.48 -11.96 -7.00
N LYS A 21 -7.97 -11.18 -7.97
CA LYS A 21 -8.79 -10.57 -9.04
C LYS A 21 -9.35 -11.61 -10.00
N LYS A 22 -8.61 -12.68 -10.25
CA LYS A 22 -9.04 -13.83 -11.06
C LYS A 22 -10.05 -14.73 -10.34
N GLY A 23 -10.28 -14.51 -9.04
CA GLY A 23 -11.31 -15.21 -8.26
C GLY A 23 -10.81 -16.43 -7.51
N TYR A 24 -9.48 -16.62 -7.40
CA TYR A 24 -8.91 -17.72 -6.62
C TYR A 24 -9.11 -17.52 -5.12
N GLU A 25 -9.41 -18.60 -4.41
CA GLU A 25 -9.52 -18.59 -2.96
C GLU A 25 -8.13 -18.58 -2.31
N ILE A 26 -7.73 -17.42 -1.80
CA ILE A 26 -6.46 -17.28 -1.08
C ILE A 26 -6.64 -17.66 0.40
N PRO A 27 -5.76 -18.49 0.99
CA PRO A 27 -5.81 -18.82 2.41
C PRO A 27 -5.81 -17.58 3.30
N LYS A 28 -6.77 -17.52 4.24
CA LYS A 28 -7.03 -16.34 5.08
C LYS A 28 -5.81 -15.83 5.87
N GLY A 29 -4.83 -16.70 6.13
CA GLY A 29 -3.60 -16.34 6.84
C GLY A 29 -2.57 -15.56 6.01
N ILE A 30 -2.63 -15.62 4.67
CA ILE A 30 -1.58 -15.03 3.83
C ILE A 30 -1.61 -13.50 3.87
N ASN A 31 -2.79 -12.88 3.77
CA ASN A 31 -2.92 -11.42 3.82
C ASN A 31 -2.35 -10.79 5.11
N PRO A 32 -2.71 -11.24 6.32
CA PRO A 32 -2.12 -10.69 7.54
C PRO A 32 -0.62 -10.99 7.65
N GLU A 33 -0.16 -12.16 7.20
CA GLU A 33 1.26 -12.52 7.21
C GLU A 33 2.08 -11.62 6.26
N MET A 34 1.56 -11.33 5.05
CA MET A 34 2.14 -10.37 4.12
C MET A 34 2.27 -8.97 4.74
N GLY A 35 1.27 -8.53 5.50
CA GLY A 35 1.33 -7.27 6.25
C GLY A 35 2.43 -7.25 7.32
N LEU A 36 2.55 -8.34 8.10
CA LEU A 36 3.59 -8.47 9.13
C LEU A 36 5.00 -8.50 8.53
N ILE A 37 5.19 -9.23 7.44
CA ILE A 37 6.45 -9.26 6.69
C ILE A 37 6.83 -7.86 6.22
N ARG A 38 5.88 -7.10 5.66
CA ARG A 38 6.10 -5.73 5.19
C ARG A 38 6.58 -4.81 6.31
N SER A 39 5.92 -4.87 7.46
CA SER A 39 6.33 -4.10 8.64
C SER A 39 7.70 -4.51 9.14
N THR A 40 8.00 -5.81 9.17
CA THR A 40 9.31 -6.32 9.63
C THR A 40 10.45 -5.86 8.74
N ILE A 41 10.29 -5.95 7.41
CA ILE A 41 11.26 -5.43 6.42
C ILE A 41 11.46 -3.93 6.61
N SER A 42 10.38 -3.19 6.83
CA SER A 42 10.43 -1.73 7.03
C SER A 42 11.16 -1.34 8.31
N SER A 43 10.93 -2.07 9.40
CA SER A 43 11.63 -1.89 10.68
C SER A 43 13.12 -2.19 10.53
N TYR A 44 13.48 -3.30 9.89
CA TYR A 44 14.88 -3.64 9.62
C TYR A 44 15.59 -2.58 8.78
N LYS A 45 14.94 -2.03 7.75
CA LYS A 45 15.52 -0.94 6.94
C LYS A 45 15.80 0.32 7.73
N ARG A 46 15.00 0.59 8.76
CA ARG A 46 15.22 1.74 9.65
C ARG A 46 16.46 1.53 10.52
N ASP A 47 16.73 0.30 10.89
CA ASP A 47 17.73 -0.02 11.91
C ASP A 47 18.36 -1.42 11.74
N PRO A 48 19.25 -1.58 10.74
CA PRO A 48 19.71 -2.90 10.29
C PRO A 48 20.74 -3.55 11.22
N SER A 49 21.25 -2.83 12.22
CA SER A 49 22.25 -3.33 13.18
C SER A 49 21.63 -3.98 14.41
N HIS A 50 20.31 -3.87 14.60
CA HIS A 50 19.65 -4.38 15.80
C HIS A 50 19.41 -5.89 15.71
N PRO A 51 19.89 -6.69 16.68
CA PRO A 51 19.86 -8.16 16.60
C PRO A 51 18.44 -8.74 16.50
N GLU A 52 17.46 -8.11 17.16
CA GLU A 52 16.06 -8.53 17.05
C GLU A 52 15.49 -8.31 15.65
N LEU A 53 15.88 -7.22 14.98
CA LEU A 53 15.45 -6.90 13.63
C LEU A 53 16.13 -7.79 12.58
N ILE A 54 17.40 -8.16 12.80
CA ILE A 54 18.11 -9.15 11.98
C ILE A 54 17.38 -10.51 12.04
N ASN A 55 17.07 -10.97 13.26
CA ASN A 55 16.31 -12.22 13.45
C ASN A 55 14.89 -12.12 12.88
N GLY A 56 14.25 -10.95 13.01
CA GLY A 56 12.95 -10.66 12.43
C GLY A 56 12.98 -10.77 10.90
N LEU A 57 13.99 -10.20 10.25
CA LEU A 57 14.17 -10.29 8.80
C LEU A 57 14.33 -11.74 8.34
N ALA A 58 15.16 -12.53 9.02
CA ALA A 58 15.34 -13.95 8.68
C ALA A 58 14.02 -14.74 8.76
N LYS A 59 13.20 -14.49 9.79
CA LYS A 59 11.85 -15.09 9.91
C LYS A 59 10.91 -14.60 8.81
N ALA A 60 10.99 -13.34 8.45
CA ALA A 60 10.20 -12.76 7.36
C ALA A 60 10.56 -13.41 6.01
N GLU A 61 11.84 -13.70 5.75
CA GLU A 61 12.29 -14.41 4.56
C GLU A 61 11.81 -15.86 4.51
N MET A 62 11.84 -16.57 5.64
CA MET A 62 11.26 -17.92 5.72
C MET A 62 9.75 -17.91 5.43
N SER A 63 9.04 -16.91 5.95
CA SER A 63 7.59 -16.74 5.73
C SER A 63 7.29 -16.41 4.27
N LEU A 64 8.08 -15.52 3.65
CA LEU A 64 8.00 -15.23 2.22
C LEU A 64 8.15 -16.48 1.36
N ASN A 65 9.10 -17.36 1.68
CA ASN A 65 9.27 -18.62 0.95
C ASN A 65 8.05 -19.54 1.07
N ASN A 66 7.43 -19.64 2.25
CA ASN A 66 6.22 -20.43 2.46
C ASN A 66 5.02 -19.86 1.67
N ILE A 67 4.86 -18.53 1.69
CA ILE A 67 3.84 -17.83 0.90
C ILE A 67 4.09 -18.04 -0.59
N GLN A 68 5.33 -17.92 -1.05
CA GLN A 68 5.70 -18.13 -2.45
C GLN A 68 5.27 -19.52 -2.92
N VAL A 69 5.63 -20.58 -2.19
CA VAL A 69 5.21 -21.96 -2.53
C VAL A 69 3.68 -22.05 -2.61
N THR A 70 2.98 -21.47 -1.63
CA THR A 70 1.52 -21.52 -1.59
C THR A 70 0.89 -20.79 -2.78
N LEU A 71 1.34 -19.58 -3.10
CA LEU A 71 0.80 -18.79 -4.21
C LEU A 71 1.14 -19.39 -5.57
N LEU A 72 2.35 -19.95 -5.73
CA LEU A 72 2.74 -20.61 -6.97
C LEU A 72 1.90 -21.88 -7.21
N ASN A 73 1.62 -22.66 -6.16
CA ASN A 73 0.74 -23.82 -6.29
C ASN A 73 -0.69 -23.42 -6.73
N ILE A 74 -1.22 -22.30 -6.23
CA ILE A 74 -2.52 -21.77 -6.68
C ILE A 74 -2.41 -21.27 -8.14
N ALA A 75 -1.28 -20.68 -8.51
CA ALA A 75 -1.02 -20.18 -9.85
C ALA A 75 -0.90 -21.32 -10.89
N GLU A 76 -0.61 -22.56 -10.49
CA GLU A 76 -0.57 -23.71 -11.41
C GLU A 76 -1.91 -23.94 -12.10
N ASP A 77 -3.03 -23.61 -11.45
CA ASP A 77 -4.38 -23.70 -12.05
C ASP A 77 -4.58 -22.74 -13.25
N GLU A 78 -3.80 -21.67 -13.37
CA GLU A 78 -3.83 -20.77 -14.53
C GLU A 78 -3.00 -21.29 -15.71
N GLY A 79 -2.07 -22.21 -15.45
CA GLY A 79 -1.21 -22.83 -16.46
C GLY A 79 0.27 -22.44 -16.36
N GLU A 80 1.09 -23.22 -17.08
CA GLU A 80 2.56 -23.16 -17.01
C GLU A 80 3.14 -21.79 -17.40
N GLU A 81 2.60 -21.15 -18.44
CA GLU A 81 3.06 -19.83 -18.90
C GLU A 81 2.86 -18.76 -17.81
N TYR A 82 1.77 -18.84 -17.06
CA TYR A 82 1.49 -17.92 -15.96
C TYR A 82 2.48 -18.12 -14.81
N VAL A 83 2.74 -19.37 -14.43
CA VAL A 83 3.72 -19.70 -13.38
C VAL A 83 5.14 -19.28 -13.79
N ASP A 84 5.55 -19.55 -15.03
CA ASP A 84 6.89 -19.18 -15.51
C ASP A 84 7.13 -17.67 -15.50
N HIS A 85 6.10 -16.88 -15.84
CA HIS A 85 6.15 -15.42 -15.74
C HIS A 85 6.50 -14.96 -14.31
N TRP A 86 5.81 -15.48 -13.29
CA TRP A 86 6.09 -15.11 -11.90
C TRP A 86 7.44 -15.64 -11.41
N LEU A 87 7.83 -16.84 -11.83
CA LEU A 87 9.15 -17.41 -11.53
C LEU A 87 10.29 -16.59 -12.14
N ASP A 88 10.14 -16.06 -13.36
CA ASP A 88 11.11 -15.17 -13.96
C ASP A 88 11.30 -13.90 -13.12
N LEU A 89 10.20 -13.25 -12.72
CA LEU A 89 10.25 -12.05 -11.88
C LEU A 89 10.98 -12.33 -10.55
N LEU A 90 10.68 -13.46 -9.90
CA LEU A 90 11.36 -13.89 -8.67
C LEU A 90 12.87 -14.12 -8.91
N LYS A 91 13.25 -14.80 -10.01
CA LYS A 91 14.67 -15.02 -10.37
C LYS A 91 15.40 -13.71 -10.61
N ARG A 92 14.76 -12.73 -11.25
CA ARG A 92 15.34 -11.38 -11.48
C ARG A 92 15.55 -10.64 -10.17
N VAL A 93 14.60 -10.72 -9.23
CA VAL A 93 14.76 -10.17 -7.88
C VAL A 93 15.96 -10.80 -7.16
N MET A 94 16.16 -12.11 -7.26
CA MET A 94 17.31 -12.81 -6.66
C MET A 94 18.66 -12.33 -7.24
N LYS A 95 18.68 -11.86 -8.50
CA LYS A 95 19.85 -11.22 -9.12
C LYS A 95 20.06 -9.76 -8.70
N GLY A 96 19.19 -9.24 -7.83
CA GLY A 96 19.22 -7.86 -7.34
C GLY A 96 18.50 -6.86 -8.25
N GLU A 97 17.75 -7.33 -9.25
CA GLU A 97 16.96 -6.44 -10.10
C GLU A 97 15.73 -5.90 -9.36
N LYS A 98 15.36 -4.66 -9.66
CA LYS A 98 14.06 -4.10 -9.28
C LYS A 98 13.09 -4.39 -10.41
N VAL A 99 12.14 -5.29 -10.15
CA VAL A 99 11.14 -5.69 -11.14
C VAL A 99 9.84 -4.90 -11.00
N PHE A 100 9.56 -4.40 -9.80
CA PHE A 100 8.41 -3.53 -9.54
C PHE A 100 8.85 -2.25 -8.82
N GLU A 101 8.28 -1.13 -9.26
CA GLU A 101 8.33 0.12 -8.52
C GLU A 101 7.32 0.06 -7.38
N PHE A 102 7.73 0.46 -6.18
CA PHE A 102 6.74 0.75 -5.15
C PHE A 102 5.87 1.89 -5.63
N ALA A 103 4.55 1.75 -5.49
CA ALA A 103 3.69 2.91 -5.50
C ALA A 103 4.29 3.92 -4.50
N LYS A 104 4.63 5.13 -4.98
CA LYS A 104 5.19 6.18 -4.12
C LYS A 104 4.22 6.33 -2.96
N SER A 105 4.64 5.89 -1.76
CA SER A 105 3.83 6.02 -0.56
C SER A 105 3.65 7.51 -0.32
N ARG A 106 2.46 8.02 -0.64
CA ARG A 106 2.03 9.37 -0.27
C ARG A 106 1.47 9.40 1.15
N SER A 107 1.52 8.29 1.88
CA SER A 107 1.07 8.23 3.27
C SER A 107 2.18 8.75 4.19
N ARG A 108 2.25 10.07 4.34
CA ARG A 108 2.95 10.69 5.48
C ARG A 108 2.06 10.50 6.72
N PHE A 109 2.67 10.17 7.85
CA PHE A 109 1.99 10.27 9.15
C PHE A 109 1.67 11.75 9.38
N LEU A 110 0.41 12.06 9.66
CA LEU A 110 -0.07 13.44 9.82
C LEU A 110 0.29 13.91 11.23
N VAL A 111 1.47 14.50 11.37
CA VAL A 111 2.03 14.96 12.65
C VAL A 111 1.20 16.11 13.25
N ASN A 112 0.37 16.78 12.44
CA ASN A 112 -0.40 17.97 12.82
C ASN A 112 -1.92 17.71 12.96
N THR A 113 -2.37 16.48 13.21
CA THR A 113 -3.81 16.25 13.43
C THR A 113 -4.27 17.02 14.67
N PRO A 114 -5.27 17.93 14.55
CA PRO A 114 -5.81 18.61 15.71
C PRO A 114 -6.38 17.58 16.70
N PRO A 115 -6.09 17.68 18.01
CA PRO A 115 -6.54 16.72 19.00
C PRO A 115 -8.08 16.66 19.02
N GLY A 116 -8.63 15.45 18.86
CA GLY A 116 -10.08 15.20 18.90
C GLY A 116 -10.76 15.13 17.54
N LEU A 117 -10.09 15.47 16.44
CA LEU A 117 -10.65 15.39 15.08
C LEU A 117 -10.17 14.14 14.34
N THR A 118 -11.03 13.63 13.46
CA THR A 118 -10.69 12.58 12.51
C THR A 118 -10.08 13.23 11.28
N THR A 119 -9.00 12.64 10.76
CA THR A 119 -8.34 13.15 9.55
C THR A 119 -8.53 12.21 8.37
N GLY A 120 -8.92 12.77 7.23
CA GLY A 120 -8.92 12.13 5.93
C GLY A 120 -7.90 12.79 5.01
N ARG A 121 -7.23 12.01 4.15
CA ARG A 121 -6.33 12.54 3.12
C ARG A 121 -6.83 12.11 1.75
N ILE A 122 -6.97 13.07 0.85
CA ILE A 122 -7.32 12.82 -0.55
C ILE A 122 -6.16 13.17 -1.47
N ASN A 123 -6.04 12.40 -2.55
CA ASN A 123 -5.13 12.70 -3.64
C ASN A 123 -5.98 12.92 -4.89
N LEU A 124 -5.98 14.15 -5.37
CA LEU A 124 -6.64 14.57 -6.60
C LEU A 124 -5.84 14.05 -7.81
N ARG A 125 -6.54 13.74 -8.92
CA ARG A 125 -5.89 13.37 -10.20
C ARG A 125 -5.44 14.59 -10.99
N VAL A 126 -6.17 15.69 -10.84
CA VAL A 126 -5.95 17.01 -11.44
C VAL A 126 -6.09 18.02 -10.31
N PRO A 127 -5.27 19.09 -10.25
CA PRO A 127 -5.43 20.14 -9.25
C PRO A 127 -6.84 20.72 -9.32
N LEU A 128 -7.56 20.68 -8.20
CA LEU A 128 -8.84 21.38 -8.05
C LEU A 128 -8.53 22.85 -7.75
N ALA A 129 -9.36 23.78 -8.21
CA ALA A 129 -9.26 25.16 -7.76
C ALA A 129 -9.40 25.20 -6.24
N GLU A 130 -8.44 25.85 -5.55
CA GLU A 130 -8.40 25.96 -4.08
C GLU A 130 -9.74 26.46 -3.51
N GLU A 131 -10.34 27.45 -4.18
CA GLU A 131 -11.65 28.01 -3.87
C GLU A 131 -12.75 26.94 -3.77
N ARG A 132 -12.74 25.93 -4.66
CA ARG A 132 -13.75 24.86 -4.65
C ARG A 132 -13.56 23.88 -3.50
N VAL A 133 -12.32 23.55 -3.17
CA VAL A 133 -12.02 22.68 -2.01
C VAL A 133 -12.44 23.38 -0.72
N GLN A 134 -12.16 24.68 -0.63
CA GLN A 134 -12.49 25.51 0.51
C GLN A 134 -14.01 25.66 0.69
N GLU A 135 -14.77 25.91 -0.39
CA GLU A 135 -16.24 25.94 -0.31
C GLU A 135 -16.80 24.64 0.28
N ILE A 136 -16.39 23.47 -0.23
CA ILE A 136 -16.87 22.17 0.25
C ILE A 136 -16.50 21.96 1.73
N ALA A 137 -15.28 22.35 2.11
CA ALA A 137 -14.82 22.23 3.48
C ALA A 137 -15.63 23.11 4.44
N GLU A 138 -15.87 24.37 4.08
CA GLU A 138 -16.68 25.30 4.87
C GLU A 138 -18.13 24.82 5.01
N TRP A 139 -18.74 24.30 3.94
CA TRP A 139 -20.09 23.74 3.96
C TRP A 139 -20.24 22.53 4.88
N ASN A 140 -19.19 21.72 5.00
CA ASN A 140 -19.18 20.51 5.82
C ASN A 140 -18.47 20.71 7.18
N GLY A 141 -18.11 21.94 7.56
CA GLY A 141 -17.44 22.22 8.82
C GLY A 141 -16.04 21.60 8.96
N LEU A 142 -15.35 21.38 7.84
CA LEU A 142 -14.03 20.76 7.79
C LEU A 142 -12.91 21.80 7.79
N ILE A 143 -11.81 21.46 8.45
CA ILE A 143 -10.53 22.17 8.33
C ILE A 143 -9.76 21.53 7.17
N ILE A 144 -9.22 22.34 6.27
CA ILE A 144 -8.38 21.88 5.16
C ILE A 144 -6.95 22.36 5.27
N GLU A 145 -6.02 21.48 4.91
CA GLU A 145 -4.61 21.81 4.71
C GLU A 145 -4.15 21.23 3.36
N PHE A 146 -3.53 22.06 2.52
CA PHE A 146 -2.93 21.60 1.28
C PHE A 146 -1.48 21.16 1.55
N ASP A 147 -1.18 19.88 1.32
CA ASP A 147 0.20 19.34 1.36
C ASP A 147 0.91 19.60 0.02
N ASP A 148 0.15 19.72 -1.08
CA ASP A 148 0.59 20.04 -2.47
C ASP A 148 -0.64 20.39 -3.35
N ASP A 149 -0.43 20.86 -4.59
CA ASP A 149 -1.47 21.15 -5.60
C ASP A 149 -2.52 20.04 -5.80
N VAL A 150 -2.15 18.78 -5.58
CA VAL A 150 -3.08 17.64 -5.72
C VAL A 150 -3.35 16.88 -4.43
N THR A 151 -2.86 17.36 -3.29
CA THR A 151 -3.01 16.65 -2.03
C THR A 151 -3.64 17.54 -0.96
N VAL A 152 -4.82 17.13 -0.49
CA VAL A 152 -5.58 17.85 0.52
C VAL A 152 -5.79 16.96 1.73
N GLU A 153 -5.57 17.52 2.90
CA GLU A 153 -5.92 16.96 4.20
C GLU A 153 -7.20 17.62 4.71
N LEU A 154 -8.09 16.80 5.27
CA LEU A 154 -9.40 17.19 5.77
C LEU A 154 -9.51 16.75 7.22
N HIS A 155 -9.84 17.67 8.12
CA HIS A 155 -10.04 17.38 9.53
C HIS A 155 -11.45 17.77 9.96
N GLY A 156 -12.13 16.87 10.65
CA GLY A 156 -13.46 17.12 11.18
C GLY A 156 -13.94 15.97 12.05
N ASP A 157 -15.17 16.08 12.53
CA ASP A 157 -15.85 14.95 13.15
C ASP A 157 -16.11 13.85 12.12
N LYS A 158 -16.27 12.61 12.59
CA LYS A 158 -16.34 11.44 11.71
C LYS A 158 -17.48 11.54 10.67
N GLU A 159 -18.63 12.09 11.05
CA GLU A 159 -19.81 12.20 10.21
C GLU A 159 -19.59 13.28 9.12
N ASP A 160 -19.09 14.44 9.52
CA ASP A 160 -18.76 15.56 8.64
C ASP A 160 -17.64 15.21 7.65
N LEU A 161 -16.63 14.49 8.14
CA LEU A 161 -15.54 14.01 7.30
C LEU A 161 -16.05 13.02 6.25
N GLN A 162 -16.97 12.13 6.60
CA GLN A 162 -17.57 11.21 5.64
C GLN A 162 -18.42 11.94 4.59
N ALA A 163 -19.17 12.97 5.01
CA ALA A 163 -19.95 13.81 4.11
C ALA A 163 -19.06 14.58 3.12
N GLY A 164 -18.05 15.30 3.62
CA GLY A 164 -17.14 16.07 2.78
C GLY A 164 -16.29 15.18 1.87
N LEU A 165 -15.81 14.02 2.34
CA LEU A 165 -15.11 13.06 1.48
C LEU A 165 -15.99 12.51 0.36
N LYS A 166 -17.28 12.29 0.61
CA LYS A 166 -18.24 11.82 -0.40
C LYS A 166 -18.57 12.91 -1.43
N GLU A 167 -18.69 14.16 -0.98
CA GLU A 167 -18.94 15.29 -1.86
C GLU A 167 -17.73 15.58 -2.76
N MET A 168 -16.53 15.67 -2.17
CA MET A 168 -15.26 15.70 -2.91
C MET A 168 -15.11 14.48 -3.82
N GLY A 169 -15.63 13.33 -3.35
CA GLY A 169 -15.87 12.06 -4.05
C GLY A 169 -16.35 12.21 -5.50
N SER A 170 -17.31 13.12 -5.69
CA SER A 170 -18.01 13.30 -6.96
C SER A 170 -17.13 13.98 -8.00
N PHE A 171 -16.17 14.80 -7.56
CA PHE A 171 -15.23 15.50 -8.44
C PHE A 171 -14.06 14.61 -8.89
N PHE A 172 -13.84 13.44 -8.28
CA PHE A 172 -12.83 12.47 -8.75
C PHE A 172 -13.27 11.68 -9.99
N LEU A 173 -14.56 11.73 -10.34
CA LEU A 173 -15.17 10.95 -11.42
C LEU A 173 -15.41 11.76 -12.71
N GLU A 174 -15.30 13.09 -12.66
CA GLU A 174 -15.45 13.95 -13.83
C GLU A 174 -14.10 14.14 -14.55
N GLN A 175 -13.93 13.28 -15.57
CA GLN A 175 -13.01 13.23 -16.72
C GLN A 175 -11.66 13.96 -16.68
#